data_AF-A0A2T7TE42-F1
#
_entry.id   AF-A0A2T7TE42-F1
#
_cell.length_a   1.000
_cell.length_b   1.000
_cell.length_c   1.000
_cell.angle_alpha   90.00
_cell.angle_beta   90.00
_cell.angle_gamma   90.00
#
_symmetry.space_group_name_H-M   'P 1'
#
loop_
_entity.id
_entity.type
_entity.pdbx_description
1 polymer ?
#
loop_
_entity_poly.entity_id
_entity_poly.type
_entity_poly.pdbx_seq_one_letter_code
_entity_poly.pdbx_strand_id
1 'polypeptide(L)'
;MSANADEAADDETADGESAGGLFDDAAARRLLELGQREEALRRKFPVNGPDWERTSVSHYTAYSAMLHEDGGWRQLFPAVPAEEEARTDLRDVLRVRAVDAGELGPRFARAAEAIVRGEDQVIIGGDVYRVVRIEQTIIMTGHGPQPPQPRDQEFPEVLDERPGPRGPGRALDD
;
A
#
# COMPACT_ATOMS: atom_id res chain seq x y z
N MET A 1 14.09 24.76 74.20
CA MET A 1 15.23 25.38 74.88
C MET A 1 16.35 24.36 74.89
N SER A 2 17.39 24.63 74.08
CA SER A 2 18.81 24.21 74.12
C SER A 2 19.17 22.75 74.47
N ALA A 3 20.15 22.09 73.83
CA ALA A 3 21.34 22.59 73.14
C ALA A 3 21.85 21.61 72.07
N ASN A 4 22.51 22.18 71.06
CA ASN A 4 23.38 21.55 70.07
C ASN A 4 24.75 21.19 70.65
N ALA A 5 25.39 20.17 70.06
CA ALA A 5 26.81 20.06 69.72
C ALA A 5 26.87 18.90 68.70
N ASP A 6 27.18 19.04 67.41
CA ASP A 6 28.28 19.70 66.68
C ASP A 6 29.67 19.21 67.10
N GLU A 7 30.17 18.23 66.36
CA GLU A 7 31.58 18.19 65.95
C GLU A 7 31.68 17.44 64.61
N ALA A 8 32.12 18.18 63.60
CA ALA A 8 32.37 17.74 62.24
C ALA A 8 33.74 17.05 62.12
N ALA A 9 33.86 16.12 61.18
CA ALA A 9 35.10 15.93 60.44
C ALA A 9 34.80 15.29 59.08
N ASP A 10 35.30 15.98 58.06
CA ASP A 10 35.34 15.67 56.64
C ASP A 10 35.65 14.22 56.30
N ASP A 11 34.99 13.69 55.26
CA ASP A 11 35.74 13.00 54.21
C ASP A 11 35.12 13.30 52.84
N GLU A 12 35.88 14.09 52.09
CA GLU A 12 35.68 14.42 50.70
C GLU A 12 35.98 13.18 49.86
N THR A 13 34.95 12.52 49.32
CA THR A 13 35.12 11.75 48.08
C THR A 13 34.06 12.21 47.09
N ALA A 14 34.47 13.21 46.31
CA ALA A 14 34.09 13.25 44.91
C ALA A 14 34.41 11.88 44.31
N ASP A 15 33.43 11.25 43.65
CA ASP A 15 33.67 10.60 42.38
C ASP A 15 32.36 10.16 41.75
N GLY A 16 32.11 10.72 40.56
CA GLY A 16 31.38 10.05 39.51
C GLY A 16 29.87 9.93 39.70
N GLU A 17 29.16 10.91 39.13
CA GLU A 17 28.16 10.56 38.13
C GLU A 17 28.75 9.52 37.16
N SER A 18 28.73 8.25 37.54
CA SER A 18 29.00 7.18 36.61
C SER A 18 27.77 7.12 35.73
N ALA A 19 27.88 7.68 34.53
CA ALA A 19 27.06 7.35 33.38
C ALA A 19 27.26 5.86 32.98
N GLY A 20 27.12 4.95 33.95
CA GLY A 20 27.19 3.53 33.80
C GLY A 20 25.78 2.99 33.73
N GLY A 21 25.12 3.18 32.57
CA GLY A 21 23.94 2.39 32.25
C GLY A 21 24.34 0.92 32.37
N LEU A 22 23.90 0.27 33.44
CA LEU A 22 24.22 -1.12 33.75
C LEU A 22 23.89 -1.94 32.51
N PHE A 23 24.91 -2.53 31.87
CA PHE A 23 24.69 -3.39 30.71
C PHE A 23 23.83 -4.57 31.17
N ASP A 24 22.55 -4.55 30.82
CA ASP A 24 21.60 -5.61 31.17
C ASP A 24 21.90 -6.83 30.29
N ASP A 25 22.72 -7.74 30.82
CA ASP A 25 23.10 -9.00 30.18
C ASP A 25 21.88 -9.82 29.73
N ALA A 26 20.77 -9.76 30.46
CA ALA A 26 19.55 -10.48 30.09
C ALA A 26 18.87 -9.81 28.89
N ALA A 27 18.84 -8.47 28.82
CA ALA A 27 18.41 -7.75 27.63
C ALA A 27 19.34 -8.01 26.43
N ALA A 28 20.65 -8.00 26.63
CA ALA A 28 21.64 -8.29 25.59
C ALA A 28 21.45 -9.70 25.00
N ARG A 29 21.24 -10.72 25.84
CA ARG A 29 20.95 -12.09 25.39
C ARG A 29 19.66 -12.18 24.57
N ARG A 30 18.58 -11.54 25.02
CA ARG A 30 17.31 -11.51 24.28
C ARG A 30 17.46 -10.86 22.91
N LEU A 31 18.21 -9.76 22.81
CA LEU A 31 18.48 -9.10 21.53
C LEU A 31 19.31 -9.97 20.59
N LEU A 32 20.28 -10.72 21.10
CA LEU A 32 21.06 -11.67 20.31
C LEU A 32 20.19 -12.83 19.78
N GLU A 33 19.34 -13.41 20.63
CA GLU A 33 18.39 -14.45 20.22
C GLU A 33 17.41 -13.95 19.16
N LEU A 34 16.90 -12.72 19.32
CA LEU A 34 16.05 -12.08 18.32
C LEU A 34 16.80 -11.89 16.99
N GLY A 35 18.02 -11.36 17.02
CA GLY A 35 18.83 -11.16 15.83
C GLY A 35 19.17 -12.47 15.10
N GLN A 36 19.44 -13.55 15.83
CA GLN A 36 19.64 -14.89 15.26
C GLN A 36 18.36 -15.39 14.57
N ARG A 37 17.20 -15.16 15.19
CA ARG A 37 15.90 -15.52 14.61
C ARG A 37 15.59 -14.71 13.35
N GLU A 38 15.86 -13.41 13.37
CA GLU A 38 15.69 -12.52 12.21
C GLU A 38 16.62 -12.93 11.06
N GLU A 39 17.88 -13.25 11.34
CA GLU A 39 18.84 -13.73 10.34
C GLU A 39 18.41 -15.08 9.75
N ALA A 40 17.91 -16.00 10.58
CA ALA A 40 17.32 -17.25 10.10
C ALA A 40 16.12 -17.01 9.15
N LEU A 41 15.28 -16.01 9.46
CA LEU A 41 14.17 -15.62 8.58
C LEU A 41 14.65 -15.01 7.27
N ARG A 42 15.67 -14.14 7.29
CA ARG A 42 16.27 -13.56 6.07
C ARG A 42 16.83 -14.62 5.14
N ARG A 43 17.46 -15.66 5.69
CA ARG A 43 17.95 -16.82 4.90
C ARG A 43 16.81 -17.66 4.33
N LYS A 44 15.72 -17.82 5.08
CA LYS A 44 14.54 -18.57 4.64
C LYS A 44 13.74 -17.83 3.56
N PHE A 45 13.69 -16.50 3.62
CA PHE A 45 12.90 -15.63 2.74
C PHE A 45 13.78 -14.53 2.12
N PRO A 46 14.69 -14.88 1.19
CA PRO A 46 15.60 -13.90 0.56
C PRO A 46 14.82 -12.90 -0.30
N VAL A 47 15.14 -11.60 -0.18
CA VAL A 47 14.51 -10.51 -0.97
C VAL A 47 15.16 -10.32 -2.35
N ASN A 48 16.34 -10.91 -2.58
CA ASN A 48 17.03 -10.91 -3.86
C ASN A 48 17.54 -12.34 -4.14
N GLY A 49 16.93 -13.03 -5.09
CA GLY A 49 17.32 -14.38 -5.50
C GLY A 49 17.18 -14.56 -7.02
N PRO A 50 18.00 -15.43 -7.64
CA PRO A 50 17.82 -15.77 -9.04
C PRO A 50 16.55 -16.62 -9.18
N ASP A 51 15.63 -16.14 -10.00
CA ASP A 51 14.38 -16.80 -10.40
C ASP A 51 13.29 -16.94 -9.32
N TRP A 52 12.49 -15.88 -9.22
CA TRP A 52 11.16 -15.85 -8.63
C TRP A 52 10.16 -16.59 -9.53
N GLU A 53 10.31 -17.91 -9.66
CA GLU A 53 9.30 -18.70 -10.37
C GLU A 53 7.96 -18.56 -9.65
N ARG A 54 6.93 -18.13 -10.40
CA ARG A 54 5.58 -17.90 -9.86
C ARG A 54 4.98 -19.24 -9.46
N THR A 55 4.75 -19.47 -8.17
CA THR A 55 4.26 -20.74 -7.62
C THR A 55 2.75 -20.78 -7.40
N SER A 56 2.11 -19.63 -7.12
CA SER A 56 0.65 -19.52 -6.99
C SER A 56 0.15 -18.07 -7.03
N VAL A 57 -1.18 -17.90 -7.12
CA VAL A 57 -1.88 -16.61 -7.19
C VAL A 57 -3.02 -16.57 -6.17
N SER A 58 -3.08 -15.53 -5.35
CA SER A 58 -4.23 -15.23 -4.48
C SER A 58 -5.04 -14.07 -5.06
N HIS A 59 -6.33 -14.28 -5.31
CA HIS A 59 -7.23 -13.26 -5.88
C HIS A 59 -8.06 -12.58 -4.81
N TYR A 60 -8.27 -11.27 -4.94
CA TYR A 60 -9.32 -10.55 -4.22
C TYR A 60 -9.93 -9.47 -5.11
N THR A 61 -11.20 -9.13 -4.84
CA THR A 61 -11.94 -8.15 -5.64
C THR A 61 -11.72 -6.75 -5.06
N ALA A 62 -11.49 -5.79 -5.93
CA ALA A 62 -11.42 -4.37 -5.63
C ALA A 62 -12.18 -3.58 -6.72
N TYR A 63 -12.27 -2.28 -6.56
CA TYR A 63 -13.02 -1.39 -7.44
C TYR A 63 -12.19 -0.14 -7.74
N SER A 64 -12.38 0.44 -8.92
CA SER A 64 -11.76 1.72 -9.30
C SER A 64 -12.64 2.39 -10.36
N ALA A 65 -12.15 3.47 -10.97
CA ALA A 65 -12.71 4.01 -12.19
C ALA A 65 -11.66 4.11 -13.29
N MET A 66 -12.13 3.91 -14.52
CA MET A 66 -11.34 4.11 -15.73
C MET A 66 -11.92 5.23 -16.58
N LEU A 67 -11.03 5.94 -17.25
CA LEU A 67 -11.32 6.93 -18.27
C LEU A 67 -10.92 6.36 -19.62
N HIS A 68 -11.83 6.35 -20.57
CA HIS A 68 -11.52 6.19 -21.99
C HIS A 68 -11.41 7.56 -22.65
N GLU A 69 -10.20 7.90 -23.09
CA GLU A 69 -9.85 9.10 -23.85
C GLU A 69 -9.04 8.71 -25.11
N ASP A 70 -8.66 9.67 -25.95
CA ASP A 70 -7.98 9.46 -27.23
C ASP A 70 -6.69 8.61 -27.09
N GLY A 71 -6.81 7.28 -27.18
CA GLY A 71 -5.68 6.34 -27.03
C GLY A 71 -5.98 5.08 -26.20
N GLY A 72 -7.12 5.04 -25.48
CA GLY A 72 -7.58 3.84 -24.78
C GLY A 72 -8.03 4.10 -23.35
N TRP A 73 -8.08 3.02 -22.56
CA TRP A 73 -8.50 3.06 -21.16
C TRP A 73 -7.33 3.33 -20.22
N ARG A 74 -7.49 4.31 -19.33
CA ARG A 74 -6.54 4.64 -18.26
C ARG A 74 -7.23 4.62 -16.90
N GLN A 75 -6.56 4.10 -15.89
CA GLN A 75 -7.05 4.11 -14.52
C GLN A 75 -6.94 5.52 -13.90
N LEU A 76 -7.96 5.93 -13.12
CA LEU A 76 -8.03 7.27 -12.54
C LEU A 76 -7.46 7.36 -11.12
N PHE A 77 -7.60 6.31 -10.32
CA PHE A 77 -7.17 6.26 -8.91
C PHE A 77 -6.88 4.82 -8.46
N PRO A 78 -6.15 4.57 -7.34
CA PRO A 78 -5.88 3.22 -6.84
C PRO A 78 -7.15 2.37 -6.69
N ALA A 79 -7.00 1.04 -6.75
CA ALA A 79 -8.13 0.17 -6.48
C ALA A 79 -8.49 0.23 -4.97
N VAL A 80 -9.77 0.42 -4.68
CA VAL A 80 -10.33 0.47 -3.33
C VAL A 80 -11.16 -0.79 -3.02
N PRO A 81 -11.25 -1.23 -1.76
CA PRO A 81 -11.89 -2.49 -1.42
C PRO A 81 -13.42 -2.47 -1.56
N ALA A 82 -14.04 -1.29 -1.50
CA ALA A 82 -15.49 -1.14 -1.57
C ALA A 82 -15.94 -0.42 -2.84
N GLU A 83 -17.03 -0.90 -3.44
CA GLU A 83 -17.62 -0.29 -4.64
C GLU A 83 -18.11 1.14 -4.36
N GLU A 84 -18.76 1.36 -3.21
CA GLU A 84 -19.27 2.67 -2.80
C GLU A 84 -18.15 3.72 -2.62
N GLU A 85 -16.98 3.26 -2.17
CA GLU A 85 -15.77 4.08 -2.07
C GLU A 85 -15.28 4.49 -3.46
N ALA A 86 -15.25 3.56 -4.43
CA ALA A 86 -14.86 3.88 -5.81
C ALA A 86 -15.83 4.88 -6.46
N ARG A 87 -17.14 4.79 -6.18
CA ARG A 87 -18.12 5.78 -6.63
C ARG A 87 -17.87 7.15 -6.02
N THR A 88 -17.56 7.18 -4.72
CA THR A 88 -17.24 8.41 -3.99
C THR A 88 -15.99 9.08 -4.55
N ASP A 89 -14.95 8.31 -4.84
CA ASP A 89 -13.71 8.81 -5.43
C ASP A 89 -13.93 9.32 -6.85
N LEU A 90 -14.70 8.58 -7.69
CA LEU A 90 -15.05 9.05 -9.03
C LEU A 90 -15.89 10.33 -9.01
N ARG A 91 -16.83 10.47 -8.06
CA ARG A 91 -17.57 11.73 -7.86
C ARG A 91 -16.60 12.89 -7.59
N ASP A 92 -15.61 12.69 -6.74
CA ASP A 92 -14.67 13.74 -6.37
C ASP A 92 -13.74 14.10 -7.54
N VAL A 93 -13.29 13.13 -8.33
CA VAL A 93 -12.59 13.37 -9.61
C VAL A 93 -13.44 14.23 -10.55
N LEU A 94 -14.72 13.89 -10.73
CA LEU A 94 -15.63 14.62 -11.62
C LEU A 94 -15.89 16.04 -11.10
N ARG A 95 -16.00 16.24 -9.78
CA ARG A 95 -16.17 17.57 -9.15
C ARG A 95 -14.94 18.45 -9.34
N VAL A 96 -13.73 17.91 -9.18
CA VAL A 96 -12.48 18.64 -9.45
C VAL A 96 -12.44 19.05 -10.93
N ARG A 97 -12.71 18.13 -11.86
CA ARG A 97 -12.78 18.47 -13.30
C ARG A 97 -13.83 19.53 -13.61
N ALA A 98 -14.96 19.54 -12.89
CA ALA A 98 -16.01 20.54 -13.10
C ALA A 98 -15.54 21.99 -12.92
N VAL A 99 -14.54 22.23 -12.07
CA VAL A 99 -14.01 23.57 -11.78
C VAL A 99 -13.34 24.19 -13.01
N ASP A 100 -12.56 23.39 -13.74
CA ASP A 100 -11.74 23.85 -14.86
C ASP A 100 -12.35 23.56 -16.24
N ALA A 101 -13.51 22.86 -16.28
CA ALA A 101 -14.11 22.36 -17.52
C ALA A 101 -14.90 23.42 -18.35
N GLY A 102 -14.83 24.70 -17.98
CA GLY A 102 -15.52 25.78 -18.69
C GLY A 102 -17.01 25.50 -18.90
N GLU A 103 -17.47 25.52 -20.16
CA GLU A 103 -18.87 25.26 -20.52
C GLU A 103 -19.36 23.84 -20.14
N LEU A 104 -18.44 22.88 -19.96
CA LEU A 104 -18.77 21.51 -19.55
C LEU A 104 -18.91 21.35 -18.04
N GLY A 105 -18.53 22.34 -17.23
CA GLY A 105 -18.59 22.27 -15.75
C GLY A 105 -19.93 21.77 -15.20
N PRO A 106 -21.09 22.30 -15.65
CA PRO A 106 -22.39 21.81 -15.21
C PRO A 106 -22.69 20.34 -15.58
N ARG A 107 -22.09 19.82 -16.66
CA ARG A 107 -22.22 18.40 -17.04
C ARG A 107 -21.43 17.51 -16.09
N PHE A 108 -20.20 17.89 -15.75
CA PHE A 108 -19.38 17.21 -14.74
C PHE A 108 -20.07 17.17 -13.37
N ALA A 109 -20.62 18.30 -12.90
CA ALA A 109 -21.33 18.35 -11.63
C ALA A 109 -22.55 17.40 -11.59
N ARG A 110 -23.36 17.35 -12.65
CA ARG A 110 -24.50 16.42 -12.73
C ARG A 110 -24.06 14.96 -12.80
N ALA A 111 -22.97 14.68 -13.52
CA ALA A 111 -22.42 13.35 -13.64
C ALA A 111 -21.88 12.83 -12.30
N ALA A 112 -21.22 13.69 -11.52
CA ALA A 112 -20.76 13.35 -10.17
C ALA A 112 -21.91 12.85 -9.28
N GLU A 113 -23.04 13.55 -9.30
CA GLU A 113 -24.24 13.12 -8.55
C GLU A 113 -24.88 11.85 -9.13
N ALA A 114 -24.76 11.63 -10.44
CA ALA A 114 -25.31 10.44 -11.09
C ALA A 114 -24.54 9.17 -10.70
N ILE A 115 -23.21 9.24 -10.62
CA ILE A 115 -22.37 8.14 -10.15
C ILE A 115 -22.76 7.70 -8.74
N VAL A 116 -22.93 8.64 -7.80
CA VAL A 116 -23.34 8.32 -6.42
C VAL A 116 -24.72 7.68 -6.35
N ARG A 117 -25.63 8.03 -7.27
CA ARG A 117 -26.97 7.41 -7.35
C ARG A 117 -26.95 5.99 -7.92
N GLY A 118 -25.81 5.51 -8.40
CA GLY A 118 -25.63 4.14 -8.89
C GLY A 118 -25.38 4.01 -10.39
N GLU A 119 -25.19 5.10 -11.13
CA GLU A 119 -24.74 5.00 -12.52
C GLU A 119 -23.31 4.44 -12.55
N ASP A 120 -23.08 3.36 -13.28
CA ASP A 120 -21.75 2.76 -13.43
C ASP A 120 -20.87 3.51 -14.43
N GLN A 121 -21.48 4.35 -15.28
CA GLN A 121 -20.81 5.06 -16.36
C GLN A 121 -21.44 6.41 -16.66
N VAL A 122 -20.61 7.39 -16.98
CA VAL A 122 -21.01 8.70 -17.52
C VAL A 122 -20.16 9.08 -18.72
N ILE A 123 -20.73 9.85 -19.65
CA ILE A 123 -20.05 10.33 -20.87
C ILE A 123 -20.10 11.86 -20.88
N ILE A 124 -18.94 12.50 -21.03
CA ILE A 124 -18.82 13.96 -20.98
C ILE A 124 -17.78 14.40 -22.01
N GLY A 125 -18.18 15.23 -22.98
CA GLY A 125 -17.22 15.82 -23.93
C GLY A 125 -16.53 14.83 -24.87
N GLY A 126 -17.02 13.59 -24.99
CA GLY A 126 -16.39 12.51 -25.79
C GLY A 126 -15.70 11.45 -24.93
N ASP A 127 -15.36 11.81 -23.69
CA ASP A 127 -14.75 10.92 -22.71
C ASP A 127 -15.76 9.98 -22.05
N VAL A 128 -15.35 8.73 -21.78
CA VAL A 128 -16.14 7.76 -21.00
C VAL A 128 -15.50 7.53 -19.65
N TYR A 129 -16.24 7.79 -18.58
CA TYR A 129 -15.83 7.50 -17.20
C TYR A 129 -16.64 6.32 -16.68
N ARG A 130 -16.00 5.27 -16.17
CA ARG A 130 -16.66 4.04 -15.76
C ARG A 130 -16.11 3.49 -14.45
N VAL A 131 -16.99 3.12 -13.52
CA VAL A 131 -16.65 2.31 -12.35
C VAL A 131 -16.40 0.87 -12.79
N VAL A 132 -15.28 0.29 -12.38
CA VAL A 132 -14.85 -1.04 -12.79
C VAL A 132 -14.58 -1.93 -11.59
N ARG A 133 -14.84 -3.23 -11.76
CA ARG A 133 -14.36 -4.28 -10.88
C ARG A 133 -12.94 -4.67 -11.31
N ILE A 134 -12.02 -4.72 -10.35
CA ILE A 134 -10.64 -5.16 -10.52
C ILE A 134 -10.45 -6.48 -9.76
N GLU A 135 -9.75 -7.43 -10.38
CA GLU A 135 -9.21 -8.59 -9.68
C GLU A 135 -7.74 -8.33 -9.35
N GLN A 136 -7.45 -8.19 -8.05
CA GLN A 136 -6.09 -8.02 -7.57
C GLN A 136 -5.47 -9.37 -7.28
N THR A 137 -4.20 -9.53 -7.66
CA THR A 137 -3.45 -10.78 -7.56
C THR A 137 -2.21 -10.55 -6.70
N ILE A 138 -2.04 -11.38 -5.67
CA ILE A 138 -0.75 -11.53 -4.98
C ILE A 138 0.03 -12.63 -5.68
N ILE A 139 1.18 -12.29 -6.24
CA ILE A 139 2.07 -13.26 -6.88
C ILE A 139 2.91 -13.93 -5.81
N MET A 140 2.80 -15.25 -5.69
CA MET A 140 3.61 -16.07 -4.80
C MET A 140 4.75 -16.74 -5.56
N THR A 141 5.85 -17.00 -4.87
CA THR A 141 7.07 -17.61 -5.39
C THR A 141 7.53 -18.74 -4.46
N GLY A 142 8.59 -19.46 -4.82
CA GLY A 142 9.22 -20.45 -3.93
C GLY A 142 9.72 -19.89 -2.59
N HIS A 143 9.90 -18.56 -2.52
CA HIS A 143 10.41 -17.85 -1.34
C HIS A 143 9.38 -16.93 -0.67
N GLY A 144 8.11 -16.97 -1.07
CA GLY A 144 7.05 -16.11 -0.53
C GLY A 144 6.49 -15.10 -1.56
N PRO A 145 5.78 -14.04 -1.14
CA PRO A 145 5.26 -13.02 -2.05
C PRO A 145 6.38 -12.38 -2.86
N GLN A 146 6.15 -12.18 -4.16
CA GLN A 146 7.11 -11.51 -5.04
C GLN A 146 7.29 -10.05 -4.59
N PRO A 147 8.53 -9.54 -4.44
CA PRO A 147 8.78 -8.14 -4.14
C PRO A 147 8.52 -7.24 -5.37
N PRO A 148 8.36 -5.91 -5.17
CA PRO A 148 8.25 -4.96 -6.27
C PRO A 148 9.40 -5.10 -7.27
N GLN A 149 9.08 -4.99 -8.56
CA GLN A 149 10.04 -5.02 -9.66
C GLN A 149 10.42 -3.60 -10.10
N PRO A 150 11.65 -3.37 -10.60
CA PRO A 150 12.08 -2.07 -11.08
C PRO A 150 11.23 -1.44 -12.20
N ARG A 151 10.33 -2.22 -12.84
CA ARG A 151 9.45 -1.76 -13.93
C ARG A 151 7.97 -1.75 -13.55
N ASP A 152 7.64 -1.96 -12.27
CA ASP A 152 6.26 -1.87 -11.82
C ASP A 152 5.76 -0.43 -12.00
N GLN A 153 4.61 -0.28 -12.65
CA GLN A 153 3.94 0.99 -12.87
C GLN A 153 2.70 1.05 -11.97
N GLU A 154 2.49 2.18 -11.30
CA GLU A 154 1.33 2.39 -10.44
C GLU A 154 0.03 2.49 -11.25
N PHE A 155 0.06 3.27 -12.35
CA PHE A 155 -1.05 3.43 -13.28
C PHE A 155 -0.54 3.42 -14.72
N PRO A 156 -0.64 2.28 -15.45
CA PRO A 156 -0.24 2.26 -16.84
C PRO A 156 -1.23 3.10 -17.69
N GLU A 157 -0.69 3.89 -18.62
CA GLU A 157 -1.49 4.67 -19.58
C GLU A 157 -2.23 3.78 -20.59
N VAL A 158 -1.67 2.60 -20.86
CA VAL A 158 -2.23 1.58 -21.75
C VAL A 158 -2.39 0.29 -20.96
N LEU A 159 -3.60 -0.28 -20.98
CA LEU A 159 -3.84 -1.57 -20.36
C LEU A 159 -3.00 -2.67 -21.02
N ASP A 160 -2.46 -3.56 -20.19
CA ASP A 160 -1.83 -4.78 -20.68
C ASP A 160 -2.93 -5.74 -21.18
N GLU A 161 -3.14 -5.78 -22.49
CA GLU A 161 -4.12 -6.65 -23.14
C GLU A 161 -3.65 -8.11 -23.23
N ARG A 162 -2.42 -8.42 -22.79
CA ARG A 162 -1.97 -9.82 -22.77
C ARG A 162 -2.92 -10.62 -21.87
N PRO A 163 -3.43 -11.77 -22.33
CA PRO A 163 -4.24 -12.63 -21.48
C PRO A 163 -3.46 -12.93 -20.20
N GLY A 164 -4.07 -12.64 -19.05
CA GLY A 164 -3.49 -13.03 -17.77
C GLY A 164 -3.15 -14.52 -17.79
N PRO A 165 -2.12 -14.97 -17.03
CA PRO A 165 -1.86 -16.39 -16.88
C PRO A 165 -3.17 -17.06 -16.43
N ARG A 166 -3.65 -18.02 -17.21
CA ARG A 166 -4.90 -18.71 -16.91
C ARG A 166 -4.75 -19.29 -15.50
N GLY A 167 -5.65 -18.90 -14.59
CA GLY A 167 -5.65 -19.45 -13.25
C GLY A 167 -5.65 -20.98 -13.30
N PRO A 168 -5.08 -21.66 -12.29
CA PRO A 168 -5.10 -23.11 -12.23
C PRO A 168 -6.56 -23.60 -12.27
N GLY A 169 -6.96 -24.31 -13.33
CA GLY A 169 -8.27 -24.97 -13.39
C GLY A 169 -9.09 -24.81 -14.67
N ARG A 170 -8.66 -24.05 -15.68
CA ARG A 170 -9.35 -24.10 -16.99
C ARG A 170 -8.69 -25.13 -17.88
N ALA A 171 -9.38 -26.26 -18.12
CA ALA A 171 -8.96 -27.24 -19.10
C ALA A 171 -8.82 -26.58 -20.48
N LEU A 172 -7.85 -27.07 -21.25
CA LEU A 172 -7.77 -26.78 -22.67
C LEU A 172 -8.98 -27.46 -23.32
N ASP A 173 -9.92 -26.69 -23.84
CA ASP A 173 -10.81 -27.21 -24.86
C ASP A 173 -10.00 -27.19 -26.17
N ASP A 174 -9.84 -28.36 -26.80
CA ASP A 174 -9.17 -28.58 -28.09
C ASP A 174 -9.87 -27.86 -29.25
#